data_AF-A0AB34CAP3-F1
#
_entry.id   AF-A0AB34CAP3-F1
#
_cell.length_a   1.000
_cell.length_b   1.000
_cell.length_c   1.000
_cell.angle_alpha   90.00
_cell.angle_beta   90.00
_cell.angle_gamma   90.00
#
_symmetry.space_group_name_H-M   'P 1'
#
loop_
_entity.id
_entity.type
_entity.pdbx_description
1 polymer ?
#
loop_
_entity_poly.entity_id
_entity_poly.type
_entity_poly.pdbx_seq_one_letter_code
_entity_poly.pdbx_strand_id
1 'polypeptide(L)'
;MKVLSAHTPCWNDVAHTTLNLYVTFEDTKDSLGEIIFTASPNDPESHGRDLFDRAVALEFGDIAEPGFDVIKSNMLLQRAELTAVANSVIEKLQADLNILQDSVELEIATDKEIAALATKKVSLSAWKKYRVLLSRVQEQEGFPTVVEWPEAPGE
;
A
#
# COMPACT_ATOMS: atom_id res chain seq x y z
N MET A 1 30.02 2.97 2.01
CA MET A 1 30.31 2.24 0.76
C MET A 1 30.50 3.27 -0.34
N LYS A 2 31.60 3.22 -1.11
CA LYS A 2 31.85 4.18 -2.17
C LYS A 2 31.25 3.70 -3.49
N VAL A 3 30.54 4.57 -4.19
CA VAL A 3 29.94 4.29 -5.51
C VAL A 3 31.00 4.48 -6.60
N LEU A 4 31.25 3.45 -7.41
CA LEU A 4 32.12 3.52 -8.59
C LEU A 4 31.34 3.95 -9.83
N SER A 5 30.15 3.40 -10.03
CA SER A 5 29.26 3.74 -11.14
C SER A 5 27.81 3.59 -10.70
N ALA A 6 26.97 4.46 -11.23
CA ALA A 6 25.52 4.47 -11.04
C ALA A 6 24.86 4.98 -12.33
N HIS A 7 23.85 4.30 -12.84
CA HIS A 7 23.16 4.67 -14.09
C HIS A 7 21.76 4.07 -14.18
N THR A 8 21.03 4.50 -15.21
CA THR A 8 19.67 4.07 -15.55
C THR A 8 18.68 4.10 -14.38
N PRO A 9 18.55 5.25 -13.68
CA PRO A 9 17.61 5.39 -12.58
C PRO A 9 16.16 5.24 -13.09
N CYS A 10 15.33 4.54 -12.32
CA CYS A 10 13.93 4.28 -12.62
C CYS A 10 13.11 4.30 -11.32
N TRP A 11 12.04 5.10 -11.29
CA TRP A 11 11.11 5.14 -10.16
C TRP A 11 10.43 3.79 -9.95
N ASN A 12 10.23 3.41 -8.69
CA ASN A 12 9.53 2.17 -8.33
C ASN A 12 8.02 2.36 -8.17
N ASP A 13 7.58 3.61 -8.06
CA ASP A 13 6.20 3.98 -7.81
C ASP A 13 5.91 5.38 -8.36
N VAL A 14 4.64 5.67 -8.64
CA VAL A 14 4.21 6.95 -9.21
C VAL A 14 4.27 8.13 -8.23
N ALA A 15 4.44 7.85 -6.93
CA ALA A 15 4.63 8.87 -5.91
C ALA A 15 6.13 9.22 -5.73
N HIS A 16 7.00 8.61 -6.53
CA HIS A 16 8.44 8.85 -6.55
C HIS A 16 9.08 8.69 -5.17
N THR A 17 8.66 7.68 -4.42
CA THR A 17 9.16 7.45 -3.05
C THR A 17 10.50 6.73 -3.01
N THR A 18 10.73 5.83 -3.97
CA THR A 18 12.00 5.10 -4.14
C THR A 18 12.32 4.90 -5.61
N LEU A 19 13.60 4.73 -5.93
CA LEU A 19 14.04 4.43 -7.29
C LEU A 19 15.04 3.27 -7.30
N ASN A 20 15.04 2.50 -8.38
CA ASN A 20 16.04 1.49 -8.69
C ASN A 20 17.05 2.07 -9.67
N LEU A 21 18.31 1.71 -9.49
CA LEU A 21 19.39 2.05 -10.41
C LEU A 21 20.45 0.95 -10.40
N TYR A 22 21.22 0.84 -11.48
CA TYR A 22 22.34 -0.09 -11.56
C TYR A 22 23.55 0.56 -10.90
N VAL A 23 24.12 -0.10 -9.90
CA VAL A 23 25.22 0.42 -9.09
C VAL A 23 26.34 -0.60 -9.01
N THR A 24 27.57 -0.12 -9.14
CA THR A 24 28.76 -0.86 -8.73
C THR A 24 29.42 -0.13 -7.57
N PHE A 25 29.58 -0.83 -6.44
CA PHE A 25 30.28 -0.29 -5.27
C PHE A 25 31.76 -0.72 -5.27
N GLU A 26 32.66 0.16 -4.83
CA GLU A 26 34.10 -0.10 -4.80
C GLU A 26 34.45 -1.35 -3.97
N ASP A 27 33.80 -1.50 -2.83
CA ASP A 27 34.08 -2.53 -1.84
C ASP A 27 33.60 -3.93 -2.25
N THR A 28 32.60 -4.01 -3.15
CA THR A 28 31.96 -5.28 -3.57
C THR A 28 32.01 -5.53 -5.06
N LYS A 29 32.76 -4.75 -5.84
CA LYS A 29 32.85 -4.91 -7.29
C LYS A 29 33.31 -6.32 -7.73
N ASP A 30 34.22 -6.93 -6.99
CA ASP A 30 34.81 -8.22 -7.36
C ASP A 30 33.93 -9.41 -6.92
N SER A 31 33.01 -9.19 -5.97
CA SER A 31 32.13 -10.21 -5.42
C SER A 31 30.70 -10.13 -5.97
N LEU A 32 30.11 -8.94 -6.01
CA LEU A 32 28.74 -8.69 -6.46
C LEU A 32 28.68 -8.09 -7.87
N GLY A 33 29.75 -7.46 -8.34
CA GLY A 33 29.75 -6.76 -9.61
C GLY A 33 28.77 -5.58 -9.61
N GLU A 34 28.08 -5.43 -10.74
CA GLU A 34 26.98 -4.48 -10.89
C GLU A 34 25.68 -5.11 -10.38
N ILE A 35 24.98 -4.38 -9.53
CA ILE A 35 23.71 -4.81 -8.92
C ILE A 35 22.63 -3.77 -9.15
N ILE A 36 21.37 -4.22 -9.09
CA ILE A 36 20.23 -3.31 -8.94
C ILE A 36 20.17 -2.92 -7.48
N PHE A 37 20.25 -1.62 -7.21
CA PHE A 37 20.14 -1.05 -5.87
C PHE A 37 18.86 -0.21 -5.77
N THR A 38 18.09 -0.38 -4.70
CA THR A 38 16.92 0.44 -4.40
C THR A 38 17.33 1.59 -3.48
N ALA A 39 17.31 2.82 -3.99
CA ALA A 39 17.63 4.01 -3.23
C ALA A 39 16.35 4.68 -2.68
N SER A 40 16.44 5.23 -1.46
CA SER A 40 15.33 5.87 -0.76
C SER A 40 15.84 7.06 0.06
N PRO A 41 15.06 8.15 0.20
CA PRO A 41 15.41 9.24 1.11
C PRO A 41 15.42 8.79 2.58
N ASN A 42 14.70 7.71 2.90
CA ASN A 42 14.61 7.13 4.24
C ASN A 42 15.42 5.83 4.39
N ASP A 43 16.37 5.57 3.47
CA ASP A 43 17.22 4.38 3.54
C ASP A 43 17.95 4.33 4.90
N PRO A 44 18.04 3.17 5.58
CA PRO A 44 18.79 3.06 6.83
C PRO A 44 20.27 3.37 6.65
N GLU A 45 20.86 2.99 5.52
CA GLU A 45 22.25 3.19 5.19
C GLU A 45 22.48 4.57 4.56
N SER A 46 23.58 5.23 4.95
CA SER A 46 23.89 6.59 4.45
C SER A 46 24.12 6.64 2.94
N HIS A 47 24.66 5.57 2.36
CA HIS A 47 24.94 5.51 0.93
C HIS A 47 23.67 5.34 0.08
N GLY A 48 22.60 4.75 0.63
CA GLY A 48 21.33 4.67 -0.07
C GLY A 48 20.63 6.04 -0.17
N ARG A 49 20.72 6.85 0.90
CA ARG A 49 20.24 8.24 0.88
C ARG A 49 21.04 9.13 -0.07
N ASP A 50 22.38 9.04 -0.03
CA ASP A 50 23.27 9.75 -0.95
C ASP A 50 22.99 9.40 -2.42
N LEU A 51 22.82 8.12 -2.74
CA LEU A 51 22.47 7.67 -4.09
C LEU A 51 21.12 8.22 -4.54
N PHE A 52 20.13 8.29 -3.64
CA PHE A 52 18.82 8.87 -3.95
C PHE A 52 18.95 10.35 -4.29
N ASP A 53 19.60 11.14 -3.41
CA ASP A 53 19.77 12.58 -3.60
C ASP A 53 20.50 12.91 -4.91
N ARG A 54 21.55 12.14 -5.23
CA ARG A 54 22.33 12.30 -6.47
C ARG A 54 21.55 11.89 -7.72
N ALA A 55 20.76 10.82 -7.64
CA ALA A 55 19.87 10.42 -8.73
C ALA A 55 18.81 11.50 -9.00
N VAL A 56 18.17 12.04 -7.95
CA VAL A 56 17.19 13.14 -8.04
C VAL A 56 17.81 14.43 -8.54
N ALA A 57 19.09 14.68 -8.24
CA ALA A 57 19.88 15.75 -8.84
C ALA A 57 20.28 15.49 -10.32
N LEU A 58 19.81 14.39 -10.91
CA LEU A 58 20.05 13.96 -12.29
C LEU A 58 21.53 13.68 -12.60
N GLU A 59 22.35 13.37 -11.58
CA GLU A 59 23.77 13.03 -11.79
C GLU A 59 23.95 11.74 -12.59
N PHE A 60 22.94 10.89 -12.65
CA PHE A 60 22.95 9.58 -13.34
C PHE A 60 22.08 9.56 -14.60
N GLY A 61 21.70 10.74 -15.11
CA GLY A 61 20.79 10.90 -16.23
C GLY A 61 19.32 11.04 -15.80
N ASP A 62 18.44 11.07 -16.79
CA ASP A 62 16.99 11.17 -16.57
C ASP A 62 16.46 9.93 -15.83
N ILE A 63 15.55 10.14 -14.88
CA ILE A 63 14.89 9.07 -14.14
C ILE A 63 13.68 8.60 -14.93
N ALA A 64 13.66 7.32 -15.30
CA ALA A 64 12.52 6.70 -15.97
C ALA A 64 11.33 6.56 -15.02
N GLU A 65 10.12 6.73 -15.54
CA GLU A 65 8.88 6.40 -14.83
C GLU A 65 8.72 4.87 -14.66
N PRO A 66 7.99 4.40 -13.64
CA PRO A 66 7.81 2.98 -13.41
C PRO A 66 7.09 2.33 -14.60
N GLY A 67 7.54 1.13 -14.97
CA GLY A 67 6.90 0.34 -16.01
C GLY A 67 5.46 -0.05 -15.64
N PHE A 68 4.62 -0.26 -16.65
CA PHE A 68 3.20 -0.61 -16.47
C PHE A 68 2.98 -1.77 -15.49
N ASP A 69 3.78 -2.84 -15.57
CA ASP A 69 3.66 -4.00 -14.68
C ASP A 69 4.02 -3.69 -13.23
N VAL A 70 4.97 -2.76 -13.00
CA VAL A 70 5.34 -2.29 -11.66
C VAL A 70 4.19 -1.47 -11.08
N ILE A 71 3.66 -0.51 -11.85
CA ILE A 71 2.48 0.27 -11.46
C ILE A 71 1.32 -0.67 -11.12
N LYS A 72 1.03 -1.65 -12.00
CA LYS A 72 -0.01 -2.64 -11.77
C LYS A 72 0.20 -3.40 -10.48
N SER A 73 1.43 -3.89 -10.23
CA SER A 73 1.76 -4.66 -9.04
C SER A 73 1.55 -3.84 -7.76
N ASN A 74 1.99 -2.57 -7.76
CA ASN A 74 1.79 -1.66 -6.64
C ASN A 74 0.31 -1.42 -6.35
N MET A 75 -0.51 -1.17 -7.38
CA MET A 75 -1.96 -0.99 -7.22
C MET A 75 -2.64 -2.25 -6.69
N LEU A 76 -2.20 -3.43 -7.14
CA LEU A 76 -2.73 -4.71 -6.66
C LEU A 76 -2.36 -4.97 -5.20
N LEU A 77 -1.15 -4.60 -4.78
CA LEU A 77 -0.70 -4.70 -3.40
C LEU A 77 -1.51 -3.77 -2.49
N GLN A 78 -1.66 -2.49 -2.87
CA GLN A 78 -2.47 -1.52 -2.13
C GLN A 78 -3.92 -2.02 -1.96
N ARG A 79 -4.54 -2.54 -3.04
CA ARG A 79 -5.88 -3.12 -2.96
C ARG A 79 -5.96 -4.28 -1.97
N ALA A 80 -4.95 -5.17 -1.99
CA ALA A 80 -4.90 -6.33 -1.11
C ALA A 80 -4.81 -5.91 0.37
N GLU A 81 -3.98 -4.91 0.68
CA GLU A 81 -3.85 -4.33 2.03
C GLU A 81 -5.17 -3.73 2.51
N LEU A 82 -5.81 -2.88 1.70
CA LEU A 82 -7.10 -2.28 2.02
C LEU A 82 -8.20 -3.33 2.20
N THR A 83 -8.17 -4.41 1.40
CA THR A 83 -9.10 -5.54 1.52
C THR A 83 -8.87 -6.32 2.82
N ALA A 84 -7.62 -6.50 3.24
CA ALA A 84 -7.27 -7.16 4.49
C ALA A 84 -7.77 -6.35 5.70
N VAL A 85 -7.59 -5.03 5.68
CA VAL A 85 -8.17 -4.12 6.71
C VAL A 85 -9.69 -4.25 6.74
N ALA A 86 -10.35 -4.17 5.59
CA ALA A 86 -11.81 -4.28 5.52
C ALA A 86 -12.31 -5.64 6.07
N ASN A 87 -11.62 -6.75 5.77
CA ASN A 87 -11.96 -8.06 6.31
C ASN A 87 -11.84 -8.09 7.84
N SER A 88 -10.73 -7.58 8.39
CA SER A 88 -10.51 -7.55 9.84
C SER A 88 -11.60 -6.73 10.57
N VAL A 89 -11.97 -5.57 10.03
CA VAL A 89 -13.03 -4.74 10.61
C VAL A 89 -14.40 -5.43 10.51
N ILE A 90 -14.70 -6.05 9.36
CA ILE A 90 -15.94 -6.81 9.16
C ILE A 90 -16.05 -7.96 10.16
N GLU A 91 -14.99 -8.74 10.34
CA GLU A 91 -14.97 -9.86 11.29
C GLU A 91 -15.22 -9.39 12.73
N LYS A 92 -14.55 -8.31 13.15
CA LYS A 92 -14.77 -7.71 14.48
C LYS A 92 -16.21 -7.22 14.65
N LEU A 93 -16.75 -6.50 13.67
CA LEU A 93 -18.14 -6.01 13.71
C LEU A 93 -19.14 -7.16 13.76
N GLN A 94 -18.90 -8.25 13.03
CA GLN A 94 -19.75 -9.43 13.05
C GLN A 94 -19.70 -10.13 14.42
N ALA A 95 -18.52 -10.28 15.02
CA ALA A 95 -18.39 -10.85 16.36
C ALA A 95 -19.13 -10.02 17.42
N ASP A 96 -18.96 -8.70 17.40
CA ASP A 96 -19.67 -7.78 18.30
C ASP A 96 -21.19 -7.86 18.10
N LEU A 97 -21.65 -7.92 16.85
CA LEU A 97 -23.07 -8.02 16.53
C LEU A 97 -23.68 -9.32 17.03
N ASN A 98 -22.98 -10.45 16.91
CA ASN A 98 -23.46 -11.73 17.43
C ASN A 98 -23.76 -11.64 18.94
N ILE A 99 -22.87 -11.06 19.74
CA ILE A 99 -23.07 -10.88 21.19
C ILE A 99 -24.29 -10.01 21.51
N LEU A 100 -24.45 -8.90 20.76
CA LEU A 100 -25.59 -8.01 20.93
C LEU A 100 -26.90 -8.68 20.48
N GLN A 101 -26.86 -9.49 19.44
CA GLN A 101 -28.01 -10.26 18.96
C GLN A 101 -28.41 -11.32 19.98
N ASP A 102 -27.46 -12.07 20.53
CA ASP A 102 -27.72 -13.05 21.60
C ASP A 102 -28.41 -12.38 22.79
N SER A 103 -27.97 -11.18 23.19
CA SER A 103 -28.58 -10.44 24.29
C SER A 103 -30.02 -10.03 24.00
N VAL A 104 -30.34 -9.69 22.74
CA VAL A 104 -31.71 -9.38 22.30
C VAL A 104 -32.56 -10.65 22.26
N GLU A 105 -32.02 -11.76 21.73
CA GLU A 105 -32.71 -13.06 21.65
C GLU A 105 -32.99 -13.66 23.03
N LEU A 106 -32.11 -13.42 24.00
CA LEU A 106 -32.29 -13.80 25.40
C LEU A 106 -33.18 -12.83 26.19
N GLU A 107 -33.68 -11.76 25.55
CA GLU A 107 -34.49 -10.70 26.17
C GLU A 107 -33.81 -9.99 27.36
N ILE A 108 -32.47 -9.99 27.39
CA ILE A 108 -31.65 -9.33 28.44
C ILE A 108 -30.97 -8.05 27.95
N ALA A 109 -31.13 -7.69 26.67
CA ALA A 109 -30.50 -6.53 26.08
C ALA A 109 -30.98 -5.23 26.75
N THR A 110 -30.01 -4.38 27.07
CA THR A 110 -30.25 -3.01 27.51
C THR A 110 -30.57 -2.10 26.32
N ASP A 111 -31.24 -0.96 26.56
CA ASP A 111 -31.51 0.04 25.53
C ASP A 111 -30.22 0.52 24.81
N LYS A 112 -29.10 0.56 25.55
CA LYS A 112 -27.78 0.91 25.00
C LYS A 112 -27.29 -0.13 24.00
N GLU A 113 -27.48 -1.42 24.29
CA GLU A 113 -27.08 -2.52 23.41
C GLU A 113 -27.95 -2.56 22.15
N ILE A 114 -29.25 -2.29 22.26
CA ILE A 114 -30.16 -2.18 21.10
C ILE A 114 -29.73 -1.04 20.18
N ALA A 115 -29.41 0.13 20.73
CA ALA A 115 -28.91 1.28 19.96
C ALA A 115 -27.53 0.98 19.32
N ALA A 116 -26.64 0.30 20.05
CA ALA A 116 -25.34 -0.12 19.54
C ALA A 116 -25.47 -1.14 18.40
N LEU A 117 -26.41 -2.08 18.50
CA LEU A 117 -26.70 -3.08 17.47
C LEU A 117 -27.15 -2.42 16.16
N ALA A 118 -28.06 -1.44 16.23
CA ALA A 118 -28.49 -0.70 15.05
C ALA A 118 -27.33 0.04 14.40
N THR A 119 -26.51 0.74 15.19
CA THR A 119 -25.35 1.50 14.71
C THR A 119 -24.30 0.58 14.05
N LYS A 120 -23.93 -0.51 14.72
CA LYS A 120 -22.94 -1.47 14.20
C LYS A 120 -23.42 -2.18 12.92
N LYS A 121 -24.73 -2.42 12.75
CA LYS A 121 -25.28 -2.96 11.49
C LYS A 121 -25.08 -2.00 10.31
N VAL A 122 -25.21 -0.69 10.55
CA VAL A 122 -24.94 0.34 9.52
C VAL A 122 -23.46 0.34 9.17
N SER A 123 -22.56 0.35 10.16
CA SER A 123 -21.11 0.28 9.91
C SER A 123 -20.72 -1.00 9.17
N LEU A 124 -21.26 -2.16 9.56
CA LEU A 124 -21.00 -3.43 8.87
C LEU A 124 -21.40 -3.38 7.40
N SER A 125 -22.54 -2.75 7.10
CA SER A 125 -23.03 -2.60 5.72
C SER A 125 -22.13 -1.68 4.90
N ALA A 126 -21.66 -0.59 5.49
CA ALA A 126 -20.71 0.33 4.87
C ALA A 126 -19.37 -0.36 4.55
N TRP A 127 -18.80 -1.11 5.51
CA TRP A 127 -17.56 -1.85 5.31
C TRP A 127 -17.69 -2.98 4.29
N LYS A 128 -18.82 -3.69 4.25
CA LYS A 128 -19.10 -4.69 3.19
C LYS A 128 -19.19 -4.04 1.81
N LYS A 129 -19.86 -2.88 1.70
CA LYS A 129 -19.92 -2.11 0.45
C LYS A 129 -18.52 -1.68 0.02
N TYR A 130 -17.72 -1.13 0.93
CA TYR A 130 -16.33 -0.74 0.68
C TYR A 130 -15.49 -1.90 0.13
N ARG A 131 -15.53 -3.08 0.78
CA ARG A 131 -14.83 -4.27 0.29
C ARG A 131 -15.24 -4.69 -1.13
N VAL A 132 -16.53 -4.56 -1.47
CA VAL A 132 -17.03 -4.84 -2.83
C VAL A 132 -16.55 -3.79 -3.83
N LEU A 133 -16.46 -2.52 -3.44
CA LEU A 133 -15.90 -1.48 -4.30
C LEU A 133 -14.41 -1.73 -4.56
N LEU A 134 -13.64 -2.15 -3.54
CA LEU A 134 -12.24 -2.52 -3.70
C LEU A 134 -12.04 -3.65 -4.70
N SER A 135 -12.91 -4.67 -4.72
CA SER A 135 -12.78 -5.78 -5.68
C SER A 135 -12.96 -5.32 -7.14
N ARG A 136 -13.70 -4.23 -7.36
CA ARG A 136 -13.99 -3.65 -8.68
C ARG A 136 -12.95 -2.62 -9.15
N VAL A 137 -11.95 -2.29 -8.34
CA VAL A 137 -10.90 -1.32 -8.71
C VAL A 137 -10.20 -1.69 -10.02
N GLN A 138 -9.97 -2.98 -10.27
CA GLN A 138 -9.34 -3.43 -11.52
C GLN A 138 -10.23 -3.29 -12.77
N GLU A 139 -11.53 -3.09 -12.58
CA GLU A 139 -12.51 -2.93 -13.66
C GLU A 139 -12.66 -1.47 -14.09
N GLN A 140 -12.01 -0.53 -13.38
CA GLN A 140 -12.04 0.89 -13.72
C GLN A 140 -11.33 1.18 -15.04
N GLU A 141 -11.87 2.12 -15.79
CA GLU A 141 -11.20 2.66 -16.97
C GLU A 141 -9.92 3.39 -16.57
N GLY A 142 -8.80 3.05 -17.21
CA GLY A 142 -7.50 3.64 -16.88
C GLY A 142 -6.68 2.86 -15.84
N PHE A 143 -7.20 1.77 -15.27
CA PHE A 143 -6.38 0.89 -14.44
C PHE A 143 -5.17 0.35 -15.25
N PRO A 144 -3.94 0.35 -14.69
CA PRO A 144 -3.53 0.71 -13.32
C PRO A 144 -2.99 2.13 -13.16
N THR A 145 -2.99 2.96 -14.21
CA THR A 145 -2.35 4.28 -14.20
C THR A 145 -3.23 5.36 -13.60
N VAL A 146 -4.54 5.24 -13.75
CA VAL A 146 -5.54 6.13 -13.16
C VAL A 146 -6.50 5.26 -12.36
N VAL A 147 -6.51 5.45 -11.03
CA VAL A 147 -7.31 4.66 -10.10
C VAL A 147 -8.05 5.57 -9.14
N GLU A 148 -9.37 5.44 -9.10
CA GLU A 148 -10.24 6.07 -8.11
C GLU A 148 -10.46 5.10 -6.95
N TRP A 149 -9.74 5.32 -5.85
CA TRP A 149 -9.89 4.50 -4.66
C TRP A 149 -11.19 4.84 -3.92
N PRO A 150 -12.00 3.84 -3.52
CA PRO A 150 -13.14 4.12 -2.66
C PRO A 150 -12.65 4.64 -1.31
N GLU A 151 -13.43 5.53 -0.70
CA GLU A 151 -13.13 6.01 0.66
C GLU A 151 -13.47 4.94 1.69
N ALA A 152 -12.57 4.73 2.65
CA ALA A 152 -12.83 3.83 3.76
C ALA A 152 -13.97 4.41 4.63
N PRO A 153 -14.91 3.58 5.12
CA PRO A 153 -15.89 4.05 6.10
C PRO A 153 -15.16 4.53 7.36
N GLY A 154 -15.71 5.57 8.00
CA GLY A 154 -15.25 5.97 9.33
C GLY A 154 -15.46 4.87 10.38
N GLU A 155 -14.76 5.01 11.51
CA GLU A 155 -14.99 4.18 12.70
C GLU A 155 -16.38 4.41 13.31
#